data_AF-A0AAJ1ZAS0-F1
#
_entry.id   AF-A0AAJ1ZAS0-F1
#
_cell.length_a   1.000
_cell.length_b   1.000
_cell.length_c   1.000
_cell.angle_alpha   90.00
_cell.angle_beta   90.00
_cell.angle_gamma   90.00
#
_symmetry.space_group_name_H-M   'P 1'
#
loop_
_entity.id
_entity.type
_entity.pdbx_description
1 polymer ?
#
loop_
_entity_poly.entity_id
_entity_poly.type
_entity_poly.pdbx_seq_one_letter_code
_entity_poly.pdbx_strand_id
1 'polypeptide(L)' 'MLDLFGEVIVTADDIRQWVCAVAPAFCSSERAFDHYVRAWRVADKVRAAKLDGTFDSTIENARARRALLLQRFGF' A
#
# COMPACT_ATOMS: atom_id res chain seq x y z
N MET A 1 -15.68 -2.15 -0.75
CA MET A 1 -16.51 -2.55 -1.90
C MET A 1 -16.31 -4.04 -2.10
N LEU A 2 -17.38 -4.82 -1.96
CA LEU A 2 -17.35 -6.27 -2.17
C LEU A 2 -17.71 -6.57 -3.63
N ASP A 3 -17.23 -7.68 -4.17
CA ASP A 3 -17.63 -8.17 -5.48
C ASP A 3 -19.00 -8.88 -5.43
N LEU A 4 -19.43 -9.43 -6.57
CA LEU A 4 -20.71 -10.14 -6.70
C LEU A 4 -20.81 -11.41 -5.85
N PHE A 5 -19.72 -11.86 -5.26
CA PHE A 5 -19.61 -13.05 -4.42
C PHE A 5 -19.32 -12.72 -2.95
N GLY A 6 -19.31 -11.43 -2.59
CA GLY A 6 -19.03 -10.98 -1.22
C GLY A 6 -17.55 -10.94 -0.88
N GLU A 7 -16.65 -11.06 -1.85
CA GLU A 7 -15.21 -10.95 -1.64
C GLU A 7 -14.76 -9.49 -1.70
N VAL A 8 -13.73 -9.15 -0.92
CA VAL A 8 -13.15 -7.80 -0.97
C VAL A 8 -12.43 -7.57 -2.29
N ILE A 9 -12.84 -6.53 -3.01
CA ILE A 9 -12.18 -6.11 -4.25
C ILE A 9 -10.84 -5.46 -3.92
N VAL A 10 -9.78 -6.02 -4.49
CA VAL A 10 -8.43 -5.45 -4.52
C VAL A 10 -8.09 -5.08 -5.95
N THR A 11 -8.03 -3.79 -6.23
CA THR A 11 -7.71 -3.24 -7.55
C THR A 11 -6.22 -2.96 -7.69
N ALA A 12 -5.74 -2.81 -8.93
CA ALA A 12 -4.37 -2.39 -9.20
C ALA A 12 -4.04 -1.02 -8.57
N ASP A 13 -5.03 -0.12 -8.53
CA ASP A 13 -4.89 1.18 -7.89
C ASP A 13 -4.71 1.05 -6.37
N ASP A 14 -5.45 0.17 -5.71
CA ASP A 14 -5.27 -0.11 -4.27
C ASP A 14 -3.85 -0.59 -3.96
N ILE A 15 -3.31 -1.49 -4.81
CA ILE A 15 -1.94 -1.98 -4.69
C ILE A 15 -0.97 -0.81 -4.86
N ARG A 16 -1.17 0.03 -5.88
CA ARG A 16 -0.29 1.17 -6.16
C ARG A 16 -0.29 2.18 -5.01
N GLN A 17 -1.47 2.54 -4.51
CA GLN A 17 -1.62 3.43 -3.37
C GLN A 17 -0.91 2.89 -2.12
N TRP A 18 -1.11 1.60 -1.82
CA TRP A 18 -0.46 0.93 -0.71
C TRP A 18 1.08 0.97 -0.82
N VAL A 19 1.63 0.54 -1.95
CA VAL A 19 3.09 0.46 -2.14
C VAL A 19 3.71 1.86 -2.14
N CYS A 20 3.10 2.85 -2.77
CA CYS A 20 3.68 4.20 -2.80
C CYS A 20 3.57 4.93 -1.45
N ALA A 21 2.66 4.50 -0.57
CA ALA A 21 2.62 4.94 0.81
C ALA A 21 3.71 4.26 1.66
N VAL A 22 3.72 2.92 1.66
CA VAL A 22 4.52 2.10 2.59
C VAL A 22 5.97 1.94 2.13
N ALA A 23 6.20 1.81 0.83
CA ALA A 23 7.50 1.51 0.24
C ALA A 23 7.75 2.33 -1.05
N PRO A 24 7.76 3.68 -0.95
CA PRO A 24 7.81 4.58 -2.11
C PRO A 24 9.01 4.36 -3.03
N ALA A 25 10.14 3.87 -2.51
CA ALA A 25 11.34 3.57 -3.30
C ALA A 25 11.06 2.59 -4.45
N PHE A 26 10.12 1.66 -4.27
CA PHE A 26 9.75 0.67 -5.28
C PHE A 26 8.72 1.18 -6.30
N CYS A 27 8.14 2.37 -6.11
CA CYS A 27 7.25 2.99 -7.10
C CYS A 27 8.00 3.72 -8.23
N SER A 28 9.33 3.82 -8.16
CA SER A 28 10.15 4.52 -9.15
C SER A 28 10.35 3.74 -10.46
N SER A 29 10.12 2.42 -10.46
CA SER A 29 10.27 1.54 -11.62
C SER A 29 9.22 0.44 -11.59
N GLU A 30 8.56 0.20 -12.73
CA GLU A 30 7.55 -0.86 -12.87
C GLU A 30 8.13 -2.26 -12.55
N ARG A 31 9.37 -2.54 -12.96
CA ARG A 31 10.02 -3.81 -12.63
C ARG A 31 10.22 -4.00 -11.12
N ALA A 32 10.67 -2.93 -10.44
CA ALA A 32 10.88 -2.97 -8.99
C ALA A 32 9.54 -3.08 -8.24
N PHE A 33 8.52 -2.38 -8.73
CA PHE A 33 7.16 -2.43 -8.24
C PHE A 33 6.58 -3.85 -8.33
N ASP A 34 6.59 -4.47 -9.51
CA ASP A 34 6.06 -5.81 -9.73
C ASP A 34 6.76 -6.86 -8.89
N HIS A 35 8.10 -6.78 -8.82
CA HIS A 35 8.88 -7.67 -7.97
C HIS A 35 8.49 -7.52 -6.50
N TYR A 36 8.36 -6.28 -6.02
CA TYR A 36 7.97 -6.01 -4.64
C TYR A 36 6.55 -6.51 -4.34
N VAL A 37 5.59 -6.25 -5.22
CA VAL A 37 4.19 -6.68 -5.07
C VAL A 37 4.09 -8.19 -4.93
N ARG A 38 4.82 -8.93 -5.78
CA ARG A 38 4.85 -10.41 -5.74
C ARG A 38 5.58 -10.93 -4.52
N ALA A 39 6.81 -10.47 -4.27
CA ALA A 39 7.65 -10.96 -3.19
C ALA A 39 7.01 -10.74 -1.81
N TRP A 40 6.31 -9.62 -1.62
CA TRP A 40 5.67 -9.25 -0.35
C TRP A 40 4.18 -9.57 -0.29
N ARG A 41 3.62 -10.25 -1.31
CA ARG A 41 2.19 -10.62 -1.39
C ARG A 41 1.27 -9.44 -1.07
N VAL A 42 1.51 -8.29 -1.72
CA VAL A 42 0.84 -7.03 -1.37
C VAL A 42 -0.68 -7.12 -1.51
N ALA A 43 -1.18 -7.86 -2.51
CA ALA A 43 -2.62 -8.07 -2.68
C ALA A 43 -3.28 -8.72 -1.45
N ASP A 44 -2.60 -9.65 -0.79
CA ASP A 44 -3.13 -10.31 0.41
C ASP A 44 -3.15 -9.34 1.60
N LYS A 45 -2.13 -8.49 1.72
CA LYS A 45 -2.06 -7.44 2.75
C LYS A 45 -3.17 -6.41 2.56
N VAL A 46 -3.39 -5.96 1.33
CA VAL A 46 -4.45 -5.01 1.00
C VAL A 46 -5.83 -5.62 1.26
N ARG A 47 -6.04 -6.89 0.88
CA ARG A 47 -7.29 -7.61 1.17
C ARG A 47 -7.56 -7.65 2.68
N ALA A 48 -6.57 -8.08 3.46
CA ALA A 48 -6.68 -8.14 4.93
C ALA A 48 -6.99 -6.76 5.53
N ALA A 49 -6.24 -5.72 5.13
CA ALA A 49 -6.47 -4.37 5.64
C ALA A 49 -7.86 -3.82 5.27
N LYS A 50 -8.39 -4.16 4.10
CA LYS A 50 -9.75 -3.79 3.70
C LYS A 50 -10.83 -4.55 4.46
N LEU A 51 -10.61 -5.83 4.76
CA LEU A 51 -11.50 -6.62 5.64
C LEU A 51 -11.52 -6.04 7.06
N ASP A 52 -10.36 -5.62 7.56
CA ASP A 52 -10.20 -5.05 8.89
C ASP A 52 -10.62 -3.57 8.98
N GLY A 53 -10.94 -2.92 7.85
CA GLY A 53 -11.26 -1.49 7.80
C GLY A 53 -10.07 -0.56 8.08
N THR A 54 -8.83 -1.05 7.93
CA THR A 54 -7.59 -0.34 8.25
C THR A 54 -6.79 0.10 7.01
N PHE A 55 -7.29 -0.14 5.80
CA PHE A 55 -6.60 0.19 4.55
C PHE A 55 -6.18 1.67 4.47
N ASP A 56 -7.14 2.59 4.62
CA ASP A 56 -6.88 4.03 4.52
C ASP A 56 -5.98 4.54 5.64
N SER A 57 -6.25 4.11 6.89
CA SER A 57 -5.44 4.53 8.04
C SER A 57 -4.00 4.02 7.96
N THR A 58 -3.77 2.83 7.39
CA THR A 58 -2.42 2.31 7.14
C THR A 58 -1.65 3.19 6.16
N ILE A 59 -2.30 3.59 5.06
CA ILE A 59 -1.71 4.49 4.05
C ILE A 59 -1.38 5.85 4.66
N GLU A 60 -2.33 6.45 5.38
CA GLU A 60 -2.13 7.76 6.01
C GLU A 60 -1.05 7.73 7.08
N ASN A 61 -1.02 6.70 7.92
CA ASN A 61 0.03 6.54 8.93
C ASN A 61 1.42 6.38 8.31
N ALA A 62 1.54 5.64 7.20
CA ALA A 62 2.80 5.49 6.48
C ALA A 62 3.30 6.82 5.89
N ARG A 63 2.39 7.59 5.28
CA ARG A 63 2.68 8.94 4.75
C ARG A 63 3.09 9.90 5.86
N ALA A 64 2.33 9.95 6.95
CA ALA A 64 2.61 10.80 8.11
C ALA A 64 3.95 10.46 8.77
N ARG A 65 4.24 9.17 8.96
CA ARG A 65 5.53 8.71 9.48
C ARG A 65 6.69 9.16 8.61
N ARG A 66 6.56 9.03 7.29
CA ARG A 66 7.59 9.49 6.35
C ARG A 66 7.79 11.01 6.43
N ALA A 67 6.70 11.78 6.44
CA ALA A 67 6.76 13.23 6.57
C ALA A 67 7.47 13.66 7.87
N LEU A 68 7.15 13.00 9.00
CA LEU A 68 7.82 13.22 10.28
C LEU A 68 9.32 12.94 10.20
N LEU A 69 9.73 11.84 9.55
CA LEU A 69 11.14 11.50 9.38
C LEU A 69 11.87 12.53 8.51
N LEU A 70 11.26 13.00 7.43
CA LEU A 70 11.84 14.04 6.57
C LEU A 70 12.00 15.36 7.33
N GLN A 71 10.99 15.77 8.11
CA GLN A 71 11.08 16.97 8.96
C GLN A 71 12.17 16.86 10.02
N ARG A 72 12.32 15.68 10.63
CA ARG A 72 13.27 15.45 11.73
C ARG A 72 14.72 15.33 11.24
N PHE A 73 14.93 14.71 10.08
CA PHE A 73 16.27 14.34 9.61
C PHE A 73 16.75 15.11 8.38
N GLY A 74 15.91 15.95 7.77
CA GLY A 74 16.31 16.92 6.74
C GLY A 74 17.09 16.30 5.60
N PHE A 75 16.41 15.57 4.72
CA PHE A 75 16.94 15.21 3.40
C PHE A 75 16.48 16.24 2.37
#